data_AF-A0A6N3J5R1-F1
#
_entry.id   AF-A0A6N3J5R1-F1
#
_cell.length_a   1.000
_cell.length_b   1.000
_cell.length_c   1.000
_cell.angle_alpha   90.00
_cell.angle_beta   90.00
_cell.angle_gamma   90.00
#
_symmetry.space_group_name_H-M   'P 1'
#
loop_
_entity.id
_entity.type
_entity.pdbx_description
1 polymer ?
#
loop_
_entity_poly.entity_id
_entity_poly.type
_entity_poly.pdbx_seq_one_letter_code
_entity_poly.pdbx_strand_id
1 'polypeptide(L)'
;MLNPAVIPLVPIIGALTANLTELIRGESKIWHPEMEIGIKTFTFAITAYVAIWFALLVTAIYSGGTSDMLAGFEVLGFFLLGLGIYTFAKCSRFITRSLQLWIYRLALPCLLVCCTLITHFG
;
A
#
# COMPACT_ATOMS: atom_id res chain seq x y z
N MET A 1 13.50 -8.79 -15.19
CA MET A 1 12.25 -8.21 -15.75
C MET A 1 11.13 -8.69 -14.88
N LEU A 2 10.31 -7.79 -14.36
CA LEU A 2 9.16 -8.16 -13.52
C LEU A 2 8.19 -9.08 -14.26
N ASN A 3 7.74 -10.11 -13.56
CA ASN A 3 6.66 -10.96 -14.03
C ASN A 3 5.39 -10.11 -14.25
N PRO A 4 4.70 -10.23 -15.41
CA PRO A 4 3.47 -9.49 -15.70
C PRO A 4 2.39 -9.61 -14.62
N ALA A 5 2.37 -10.72 -13.88
CA ALA A 5 1.45 -10.93 -12.76
C ALA A 5 1.72 -9.99 -11.57
N VAL A 6 2.95 -9.52 -11.41
CA VAL A 6 3.38 -8.67 -10.29
C VAL A 6 3.18 -7.17 -10.60
N ILE A 7 3.22 -6.80 -11.88
CA ILE A 7 3.01 -5.42 -12.36
C ILE A 7 1.76 -4.74 -11.78
N PRO A 8 0.56 -5.37 -11.72
CA PRO A 8 -0.62 -4.72 -11.14
C PRO A 8 -0.65 -4.74 -9.60
N LEU A 9 0.07 -5.66 -8.94
CA LEU A 9 0.05 -5.77 -7.48
C LEU A 9 0.80 -4.63 -6.80
N VAL A 10 1.94 -4.22 -7.38
CA VAL A 10 2.79 -3.15 -6.86
C VAL A 10 2.06 -1.78 -6.78
N PRO A 11 1.35 -1.30 -7.81
CA PRO A 11 0.60 -0.05 -7.72
C PRO A 11 -0.62 -0.17 -6.80
N ILE A 12 -1.21 -1.37 -6.63
CA ILE A 12 -2.27 -1.59 -5.63
C ILE A 12 -1.72 -1.40 -4.21
N ILE A 13 -0.53 -1.94 -3.91
CA ILE A 13 0.14 -1.69 -2.62
C ILE A 13 0.45 -0.20 -2.47
N GLY A 14 0.91 0.48 -3.52
CA GLY A 14 1.14 1.94 -3.52
C GLY A 14 -0.12 2.73 -3.17
N ALA A 15 -1.25 2.41 -3.81
CA ALA A 15 -2.54 3.03 -3.53
C ALA A 15 -3.04 2.75 -2.10
N LEU A 16 -2.88 1.50 -1.63
CA LEU A 16 -3.20 1.13 -0.25
C LEU A 16 -2.36 1.91 0.76
N THR A 17 -1.07 2.12 0.45
CA THR A 17 -0.16 2.92 1.30
C THR A 17 -0.62 4.37 1.38
N ALA A 18 -1.02 4.97 0.27
CA ALA A 18 -1.57 6.32 0.26
C ALA A 18 -2.84 6.42 1.11
N ASN A 19 -3.75 5.46 1.02
CA ASN A 19 -4.96 5.39 1.85
C ASN A 19 -4.63 5.27 3.36
N LEU A 20 -3.67 4.41 3.72
CA LEU A 20 -3.20 4.27 5.10
C LEU A 20 -2.49 5.54 5.60
N THR A 21 -1.82 6.27 4.71
CA THR A 21 -1.20 7.57 5.03
C THR A 21 -2.26 8.62 5.37
N GLU A 22 -3.33 8.71 4.58
CA GLU A 22 -4.49 9.59 4.87
C GLU A 22 -5.17 9.24 6.20
N LEU A 23 -5.24 7.94 6.54
CA LEU A 23 -5.74 7.48 7.83
C LEU A 23 -4.87 7.99 8.99
N ILE A 24 -3.56 7.77 8.93
CA ILE A 24 -2.61 8.14 10.00
C ILE A 24 -2.52 9.67 10.16
N ARG A 25 -2.58 10.41 9.06
CA ARG A 25 -2.61 11.89 9.08
C ARG A 25 -3.94 12.45 9.58
N GLY A 26 -4.96 11.61 9.75
CA GLY A 26 -6.30 12.05 10.17
C GLY A 26 -7.10 12.75 9.06
N GLU A 27 -6.59 12.80 7.84
CA GLU A 27 -7.26 13.39 6.68
C GLU A 27 -8.53 12.62 6.29
N SER A 28 -8.61 11.33 6.66
CA SER A 28 -9.82 10.52 6.53
C SER A 28 -11.04 11.10 7.25
N LYS A 29 -10.87 11.83 8.36
CA LYS A 29 -11.97 12.49 9.08
C LYS A 29 -12.53 13.71 8.34
N ILE A 30 -11.78 14.31 7.42
CA ILE A 30 -12.24 15.43 6.60
C ILE A 30 -13.32 14.95 5.62
N TRP A 31 -13.14 13.75 5.06
CA TRP A 31 -14.04 13.18 4.06
C TRP A 31 -15.14 12.30 4.67
N HIS A 32 -14.86 11.67 5.82
CA HIS A 32 -15.82 10.85 6.54
C HIS A 32 -15.86 11.19 8.04
N PRO A 33 -16.44 12.34 8.41
CA PRO A 33 -16.43 12.84 9.79
C PRO A 33 -17.16 11.94 10.80
N GLU A 34 -18.13 11.14 10.36
CA GLU A 34 -18.89 10.20 11.19
C GLU A 34 -18.30 8.77 11.20
N MET A 35 -17.13 8.55 10.58
CA MET A 35 -16.53 7.23 10.54
C MET A 35 -15.77 6.94 11.84
N GLU A 36 -16.38 6.14 12.71
CA GLU A 36 -15.72 5.60 13.89
C GLU A 36 -14.86 4.39 13.53
N ILE A 37 -13.55 4.56 13.66
CA ILE A 37 -12.59 3.48 13.42
C ILE A 37 -12.33 2.79 14.76
N GLY A 38 -12.89 1.59 14.91
CA GLY A 38 -12.63 0.77 16.10
C GLY A 38 -11.14 0.46 16.27
N ILE A 39 -10.69 0.36 17.53
CA ILE A 39 -9.26 0.26 17.88
C ILE A 39 -8.56 -0.93 17.20
N LYS A 40 -9.27 -2.07 17.05
CA LYS A 40 -8.76 -3.26 16.35
C LYS A 40 -8.45 -2.98 14.88
N THR A 41 -9.37 -2.31 14.18
CA THR A 41 -9.19 -1.93 12.76
C THR A 41 -8.01 -0.96 12.61
N PHE A 42 -7.89 -0.01 13.53
CA PHE A 42 -6.80 0.95 13.54
C PHE A 42 -5.43 0.28 13.77
N THR A 43 -5.33 -0.65 14.73
CA THR A 43 -4.09 -1.41 14.97
C THR A 43 -3.68 -2.20 13.73
N PHE A 44 -4.63 -2.91 13.09
CA PHE A 44 -4.35 -3.65 11.85
C PHE A 44 -3.85 -2.74 10.72
N ALA A 45 -4.48 -1.58 10.54
CA ALA A 45 -4.10 -0.60 9.53
C ALA A 45 -2.69 -0.02 9.78
N ILE A 46 -2.34 0.28 11.03
CA ILE A 46 -1.00 0.75 11.39
C ILE A 46 0.04 -0.35 11.18
N THR A 47 -0.23 -1.58 11.61
CA THR A 47 0.70 -2.69 11.40
C THR A 47 0.96 -2.91 9.91
N ALA A 48 -0.08 -2.83 9.07
CA ALA A 48 0.08 -2.88 7.62
C ALA A 48 0.95 -1.73 7.12
N TYR A 49 0.66 -0.49 7.53
CA TYR A 49 1.44 0.69 7.13
C TYR A 49 2.93 0.57 7.47
N VAL A 50 3.26 0.17 8.70
CA VAL A 50 4.66 -0.03 9.14
C VAL A 50 5.32 -1.13 8.31
N ALA A 51 4.62 -2.24 8.07
CA ALA A 51 5.14 -3.35 7.28
C ALA A 51 5.45 -2.95 5.82
N ILE A 52 4.61 -2.15 5.15
CA ILE A 52 4.89 -1.69 3.77
C ILE A 52 6.17 -0.86 3.73
N TRP A 53 6.28 0.14 4.60
CA TRP A 53 7.45 1.02 4.61
C TRP A 53 8.73 0.27 4.98
N PHE A 54 8.64 -0.67 5.92
CA PHE A 54 9.78 -1.53 6.25
C PHE A 54 10.18 -2.42 5.07
N ALA A 55 9.20 -3.04 4.40
CA ALA A 55 9.47 -3.84 3.21
C ALA A 55 10.14 -3.02 2.09
N LEU A 56 9.69 -1.78 1.85
CA LEU A 56 10.33 -0.88 0.89
C LEU A 56 11.78 -0.54 1.26
N LEU A 57 12.05 -0.28 2.54
CA LEU A 57 13.42 -0.02 3.01
C LEU A 57 14.32 -1.24 2.78
N VAL A 58 13.84 -2.44 3.13
CA VAL A 58 14.59 -3.69 2.91
C VAL A 58 14.82 -3.91 1.41
N THR A 59 13.80 -3.74 0.58
CA THR A 59 13.93 -3.88 -0.87
C THR A 59 14.96 -2.90 -1.43
N ALA A 60 14.94 -1.63 -1.01
CA ALA A 60 15.91 -0.62 -1.44
C ALA A 60 17.37 -0.97 -1.04
N ILE A 61 17.56 -1.55 0.15
CA ILE A 61 18.89 -2.01 0.61
C ILE A 61 19.37 -3.20 -0.22
N TYR A 62 18.51 -4.21 -0.43
CA TYR A 62 18.86 -5.41 -1.17
C TYR A 62 19.04 -5.16 -2.67
N SER A 63 18.21 -4.31 -3.29
CA SER A 63 18.35 -3.93 -4.70
C SER A 63 19.55 -3.02 -4.97
N GLY A 64 20.17 -2.45 -3.92
CA GLY A 64 21.42 -1.70 -4.03
C GLY A 64 22.65 -2.60 -4.30
N GLY A 65 22.51 -3.92 -4.17
CA GLY A 65 23.53 -4.91 -4.53
C GLY A 65 23.57 -5.19 -6.05
N THR A 66 24.69 -5.72 -6.54
CA THR A 66 25.00 -5.94 -7.96
C THR A 66 24.06 -6.91 -8.72
N SER A 67 23.06 -7.48 -8.05
CA SER A 67 22.02 -8.32 -8.65
C SER A 67 20.73 -7.52 -8.87
N ASP A 68 20.43 -7.21 -10.13
CA ASP A 68 19.11 -6.76 -10.61
C ASP A 68 18.59 -5.38 -10.16
N MET A 69 19.45 -4.35 -10.20
CA MET A 69 19.03 -2.94 -10.03
C MET A 69 17.80 -2.54 -10.88
N LEU A 70 17.70 -3.03 -12.11
CA LEU A 70 16.58 -2.70 -13.02
C LEU A 70 15.22 -3.18 -12.49
N ALA A 71 15.15 -4.37 -11.90
CA ALA A 71 13.91 -4.89 -11.32
C ALA A 71 13.50 -4.10 -10.06
N GLY A 72 14.47 -3.71 -9.23
CA GLY A 72 14.22 -2.83 -8.08
C GLY A 72 13.66 -1.47 -8.49
N PHE A 73 14.20 -0.85 -9.55
CA PHE A 73 13.68 0.40 -10.10
C PHE A 73 12.27 0.26 -10.67
N GLU A 74 11.96 -0.84 -11.37
CA GLU A 74 10.62 -1.11 -11.88
C GLU A 74 9.60 -1.25 -10.73
N VAL A 75 9.90 -2.03 -9.68
CA VAL A 75 9.03 -2.16 -8.50
C VAL A 75 8.82 -0.79 -7.83
N LEU A 76 9.89 -0.05 -7.60
CA LEU A 76 9.81 1.25 -6.95
C LEU A 76 8.99 2.25 -7.80
N GLY A 77 9.18 2.23 -9.12
CA GLY A 77 8.47 3.07 -10.07
C GLY A 77 6.96 2.80 -10.07
N PHE A 78 6.55 1.53 -10.16
CA PHE A 78 5.13 1.16 -10.11
C PHE A 78 4.49 1.46 -8.75
N PHE A 79 5.25 1.31 -7.66
CA PHE A 79 4.79 1.63 -6.31
C PHE A 79 4.52 3.13 -6.18
N LEU A 80 5.48 3.95 -6.61
CA LEU A 80 5.34 5.41 -6.61
C LEU A 80 4.22 5.88 -7.53
N LEU A 81 4.01 5.22 -8.68
CA LEU A 81 2.88 5.50 -9.56
C LEU A 81 1.54 5.26 -8.86
N GLY A 82 1.38 4.11 -8.21
CA GLY A 82 0.15 3.80 -7.45
C GLY A 82 -0.10 4.78 -6.30
N LEU A 83 0.96 5.12 -5.56
CA LEU A 83 0.91 6.10 -4.48
C LEU A 83 0.55 7.50 -5.01
N GLY A 84 1.18 7.94 -6.09
CA GLY A 84 0.94 9.22 -6.73
C GLY A 84 -0.48 9.32 -7.27
N ILE A 85 -0.94 8.35 -8.06
CA ILE A 85 -2.30 8.33 -8.62
C ILE A 85 -3.33 8.43 -7.52
N TYR A 86 -3.21 7.64 -6.45
CA TYR A 86 -4.16 7.68 -5.35
C TYR A 86 -4.16 9.05 -4.61
N THR A 87 -2.97 9.60 -4.35
CA THR A 87 -2.80 10.88 -3.65
C THR A 87 -3.35 12.05 -4.47
N PHE A 88 -3.08 12.10 -5.77
CA PHE A 88 -3.55 13.18 -6.66
C PHE A 88 -5.02 13.04 -7.02
N ALA A 89 -5.51 11.82 -7.25
CA ALA A 89 -6.92 11.58 -7.57
C ALA A 89 -7.85 11.70 -6.35
N LYS A 90 -7.29 11.74 -5.12
CA LYS A 90 -8.04 11.74 -3.86
C LYS A 90 -9.11 10.65 -3.85
N CYS A 91 -8.71 9.42 -4.13
CA CYS A 91 -9.63 8.28 -4.31
C CYS A 91 -10.53 8.03 -3.09
N SER A 92 -10.11 8.48 -1.89
CA SER A 92 -10.93 8.55 -0.68
C SER A 92 -12.29 9.23 -0.90
N ARG A 93 -12.37 10.25 -1.77
CA ARG A 93 -13.63 10.95 -2.10
C ARG A 93 -14.69 10.07 -2.77
N PHE A 94 -14.28 9.05 -3.51
CA PHE A 94 -15.18 8.16 -4.25
C PHE A 94 -15.55 6.89 -3.49
N ILE A 95 -14.92 6.65 -2.34
CA ILE A 95 -15.09 5.44 -1.55
C ILE A 95 -16.20 5.64 -0.52
N THR A 96 -17.16 4.73 -0.46
CA THR A 96 -18.21 4.75 0.57
C THR A 96 -17.63 4.36 1.93
N ARG A 97 -18.16 4.93 3.03
CA ARG A 97 -17.71 4.66 4.42
C ARG A 97 -17.53 3.17 4.73
N SER A 98 -18.52 2.34 4.39
CA SER A 98 -18.44 0.89 4.63
C SER A 98 -17.27 0.24 3.89
N LEU A 99 -17.00 0.68 2.66
CA LEU A 99 -15.92 0.14 1.84
C LEU A 99 -14.55 0.56 2.40
N GLN A 100 -14.41 1.78 2.89
CA GLN A 100 -13.17 2.26 3.50
C GLN A 100 -12.82 1.49 4.79
N LEU A 101 -13.81 1.18 5.63
CA LEU A 101 -13.61 0.33 6.80
C LEU A 101 -13.14 -1.08 6.41
N TRP A 102 -13.70 -1.65 5.34
CA TRP A 102 -13.26 -2.95 4.82
C TRP A 102 -11.84 -2.89 4.25
N ILE A 103 -11.48 -1.82 3.54
CA ILE A 103 -10.11 -1.61 3.05
C ILE A 103 -9.12 -1.58 4.22
N TYR A 104 -9.44 -0.90 5.32
CA TYR A 104 -8.57 -0.89 6.51
C TYR A 104 -8.46 -2.25 7.19
N ARG A 105 -9.54 -3.03 7.24
CA ARG A 105 -9.52 -4.39 7.79
C ARG A 105 -8.72 -5.36 6.91
N LEU A 106 -8.84 -5.22 5.59
CA LEU A 106 -8.12 -6.08 4.64
C LEU A 106 -6.72 -5.60 4.31
N ALA A 107 -6.30 -4.42 4.77
CA ALA A 107 -4.99 -3.86 4.42
C ALA A 107 -3.84 -4.82 4.75
N LEU A 108 -3.84 -5.39 5.96
CA LEU A 108 -2.80 -6.32 6.41
C LEU A 108 -2.80 -7.65 5.65
N PRO A 109 -3.93 -8.40 5.55
CA PRO A 109 -3.93 -9.66 4.78
C PRO A 109 -3.66 -9.41 3.28
N CYS A 110 -4.15 -8.31 2.71
CA CYS A 110 -3.88 -7.96 1.31
C CYS A 110 -2.38 -7.71 1.08
N LEU A 111 -1.73 -6.96 1.97
CA LEU A 111 -0.29 -6.74 1.95
C LEU A 111 0.48 -8.05 2.02
N LEU A 112 0.15 -8.92 2.98
CA LEU A 112 0.84 -10.21 3.14
C LEU A 112 0.68 -11.10 1.90
N VAL A 113 -0.52 -11.19 1.34
CA VAL A 113 -0.77 -11.93 0.10
C VAL A 113 0.05 -11.34 -1.05
N CYS A 114 0.04 -10.02 -1.24
CA CYS A 114 0.82 -9.39 -2.30
C CYS A 114 2.32 -9.60 -2.11
N CYS A 115 2.84 -9.50 -0.87
CA CYS A 115 4.24 -9.81 -0.57
C CYS A 115 4.57 -11.26 -0.89
N THR A 116 3.74 -12.23 -0.51
CA THR A 116 3.99 -13.65 -0.82
C THR A 116 3.98 -13.93 -2.33
N LEU A 117 3.07 -13.29 -3.06
CA LEU A 117 3.00 -13.39 -4.52
C LEU A 117 4.24 -12.76 -5.17
N ILE A 118 4.68 -11.60 -4.69
CA ILE A 118 5.91 -10.96 -5.17
C ILE A 118 7.13 -11.85 -4.91
N THR A 119 7.26 -12.45 -3.73
CA THR A 119 8.41 -13.32 -3.42
C THR A 119 8.42 -14.63 -4.19
N HIS A 120 7.27 -15.16 -4.58
CA HIS A 120 7.17 -16.42 -5.32
C HIS A 120 7.23 -16.25 -6.84
N PHE A 121 6.72 -15.12 -7.36
CA PHE A 121 6.57 -14.88 -8.80
C PHE A 121 7.47 -13.77 -9.34
N GLY A 122 8.16 -13.02 -8.49
CA GLY A 122 9.02 -11.88 -8.84
C GLY A 122 10.51 -12.18 -8.73
#